data_AF-A0A1H4ER14-F1
#
_entry.id   AF-A0A1H4ER14-F1
#
_cell.length_a   1.000
_cell.length_b   1.000
_cell.length_c   1.000
_cell.angle_alpha   90.00
_cell.angle_beta   90.00
_cell.angle_gamma   90.00
#
_symmetry.space_group_name_H-M   'P 1'
#
loop_
_entity.id
_entity.type
_entity.pdbx_description
1 polymer ?
#
loop_
_entity_poly.entity_id
_entity_poly.type
_entity_poly.pdbx_seq_one_letter_code
_entity_poly.pdbx_strand_id
1 'polypeptide(L)' 'MNKKDQMTVENFVSTGMELETLYTCFPDFSKEEIAEIYNNYKDNEMPTSNSTGMRINCS' A
#
# COMPACT_ATOMS: atom_id res chain seq x y z
N MET A 1 10.31 -10.73 -4.79
CA MET A 1 9.71 -9.80 -5.77
C MET A 1 10.75 -8.76 -6.20
N ASN A 2 10.79 -8.33 -7.47
CA ASN A 2 11.71 -7.26 -7.90
C ASN A 2 11.16 -5.88 -7.49
N LYS A 3 12.05 -4.89 -7.34
CA LYS A 3 11.64 -3.52 -6.92
C LYS A 3 10.55 -2.90 -7.78
N LYS A 4 10.54 -3.16 -9.09
CA LYS A 4 9.52 -2.63 -10.01
C LYS A 4 8.14 -3.24 -9.73
N ASP A 5 8.11 -4.53 -9.46
CA ASP A 5 6.89 -5.27 -9.18
C ASP A 5 6.32 -4.83 -7.82
N GLN A 6 7.20 -4.68 -6.82
CA GLN A 6 6.84 -4.17 -5.49
C GLN A 6 6.19 -2.79 -5.57
N MET A 7 6.82 -1.85 -6.29
CA MET A 7 6.29 -0.49 -6.49
C MET A 7 4.93 -0.49 -7.20
N THR A 8 4.70 -1.50 -8.06
CA THR A 8 3.41 -1.68 -8.74
C THR A 8 2.36 -2.18 -7.75
N VAL A 9 2.63 -3.20 -6.94
CA VAL A 9 1.70 -3.67 -5.90
C VAL A 9 1.37 -2.55 -4.91
N GLU A 10 2.37 -1.79 -4.44
CA GLU A 10 2.17 -0.63 -3.55
C GLU A 10 1.25 0.43 -4.17
N ASN A 11 1.43 0.76 -5.46
CA ASN A 11 0.53 1.66 -6.18
C ASN A 11 -0.89 1.12 -6.29
N PHE A 12 -1.07 -0.19 -6.44
CA PHE A 12 -2.40 -0.78 -6.48
C PHE A 12 -3.04 -0.73 -5.09
N VAL A 13 -2.28 -1.03 -4.03
CA VAL A 13 -2.77 -0.91 -2.64
C VAL A 13 -3.17 0.53 -2.32
N SER A 14 -2.40 1.53 -2.79
CA SER A 14 -2.69 2.95 -2.56
C SER A 14 -3.97 3.46 -3.25
N THR A 15 -4.44 2.78 -4.30
CA THR A 15 -5.75 3.05 -4.91
C THR A 15 -6.92 2.50 -4.10
N GLY A 16 -6.65 1.81 -2.99
CA GLY A 16 -7.68 1.21 -2.12
C GLY A 16 -8.11 -0.19 -2.55
N MET A 17 -7.28 -0.91 -3.33
CA MET A 17 -7.58 -2.29 -3.69
C MET A 17 -7.46 -3.23 -2.49
N GLU A 18 -8.38 -4.19 -2.43
CA GLU A 18 -8.40 -5.25 -1.43
C GLU A 18 -7.32 -6.31 -1.70
N LEU A 19 -6.86 -6.95 -0.63
CA LEU A 19 -5.80 -7.96 -0.67
C LEU A 19 -6.15 -9.15 -1.60
N GLU A 20 -7.41 -9.58 -1.63
CA GLU A 20 -7.87 -10.64 -2.53
C GLU A 20 -7.79 -10.24 -4.01
N THR A 21 -8.06 -8.97 -4.32
CA THR A 21 -7.93 -8.41 -5.66
C THR A 21 -6.46 -8.40 -6.08
N LEU A 22 -5.54 -8.04 -5.16
CA LEU A 22 -4.10 -8.09 -5.44
C LEU A 22 -3.63 -9.51 -5.76
N TYR A 23 -4.09 -10.53 -5.04
CA TYR A 23 -3.76 -11.93 -5.38
C TYR A 23 -4.23 -12.34 -6.78
N THR A 24 -5.33 -11.75 -7.24
CA THR A 24 -5.87 -12.02 -8.58
C THR A 24 -5.13 -11.24 -9.66
N CYS A 25 -4.70 -10.00 -9.37
CA CYS A 25 -3.92 -9.16 -10.29
C CYS A 25 -2.46 -9.62 -10.42
N PHE A 26 -1.93 -10.27 -9.38
CA PHE A 26 -0.53 -10.68 -9.28
C PHE A 26 -0.42 -12.19 -9.02
N PRO A 27 -0.99 -13.06 -9.90
CA PRO A 27 -0.99 -14.51 -9.68
C PRO A 27 0.40 -15.14 -9.81
N ASP A 28 1.34 -14.45 -10.45
CA ASP A 28 2.74 -14.86 -10.61
C ASP A 28 3.57 -14.64 -9.33
N PHE A 29 3.01 -13.99 -8.32
CA PHE A 29 3.70 -13.68 -7.07
C PHE A 29 3.10 -14.44 -5.89
N SER A 30 3.93 -14.66 -4.87
CA SER A 30 3.49 -15.35 -3.66
C SER A 30 2.52 -14.49 -2.86
N LYS A 31 1.44 -15.11 -2.36
CA LYS A 31 0.47 -14.43 -1.50
C LYS A 31 1.12 -13.80 -0.26
N GLU A 32 2.15 -14.44 0.27
CA GLU A 32 2.93 -13.93 1.41
C GLU A 32 3.63 -12.60 1.08
N GLU A 33 4.25 -12.49 -0.09
CA GLU A 33 4.93 -11.25 -0.53
C GLU A 33 3.92 -10.12 -0.76
N ILE A 34 2.77 -10.43 -1.38
CA ILE A 34 1.70 -9.44 -1.60
C ILE A 34 1.09 -9.00 -0.25
N ALA A 35 0.87 -9.93 0.68
CA ALA A 35 0.35 -9.65 2.01
C ALA A 35 1.32 -8.79 2.84
N GLU A 36 2.62 -9.04 2.74
CA GLU A 36 3.65 -8.24 3.41
C GLU A 36 3.59 -6.79 2.93
N ILE A 37 3.49 -6.56 1.61
CA ILE A 37 3.38 -5.21 1.04
C ILE A 37 2.07 -4.54 1.47
N TYR A 38 0.95 -5.25 1.39
CA TYR A 38 -0.36 -4.74 1.79
C TYR A 38 -0.40 -4.34 3.27
N ASN A 39 0.09 -5.21 4.15
CA ASN A 39 0.15 -4.96 5.59
C ASN A 39 1.10 -3.80 5.89
N ASN A 40 2.30 -3.78 5.32
CA ASN A 40 3.22 -2.65 5.47
C ASN A 40 2.59 -1.32 5.00
N TYR A 41 1.87 -1.32 3.88
CA TYR A 41 1.19 -0.12 3.40
C TYR A 41 0.06 0.30 4.35
N LYS A 42 -0.75 -0.65 4.86
CA LYS A 42 -1.82 -0.36 5.83
C LYS A 42 -1.31 0.08 7.20
N ASP A 43 -0.21 -0.52 7.68
CA ASP A 43 0.49 -0.15 8.90
C ASP A 43 1.11 1.25 8.79
N ASN A 44 1.52 1.66 7.58
CA ASN A 44 1.99 3.03 7.31
C ASN A 44 0.85 4.01 7.00
N GLU A 45 -0.30 3.57 6.45
CA GLU A 45 -1.52 4.38 6.29
C GLU A 45 -2.18 4.66 7.63
N MET A 46 -2.12 3.73 8.59
CA MET A 46 -2.45 4.04 9.97
C MET A 46 -1.36 4.98 10.48
N PRO A 47 -1.67 6.26 10.72
CA PRO A 47 -0.65 7.21 11.08
C PRO A 47 -0.11 6.80 12.44
N THR A 48 1.15 6.34 12.44
CA THR A 48 2.01 6.77 13.53
C THR A 48 1.99 8.28 13.46
N SER A 49 1.23 8.88 14.36
CA SER A 49 1.07 10.32 14.55
C SER A 49 2.40 11.06 14.46
N ASN A 50 2.83 11.51 13.28
CA ASN A 50 3.67 12.69 13.11
C ASN A 50 3.85 13.10 11.63
N SER A 51 3.74 14.41 11.39
CA SER A 51 3.97 15.14 10.13
C SER A 51 2.94 14.83 9.03
N THR A 52 2.03 15.72 8.64
CA THR A 52 2.16 17.17 8.54
C THR A 52 0.77 17.76 8.74
N GLY A 53 0.61 18.47 9.85
CA GLY A 53 -0.49 19.41 10.00
C GLY A 53 -0.30 20.54 8.99
N MET A 54 -0.82 20.38 7.77
CA MET A 54 -1.21 21.52 6.97
C MET A 54 -2.71 21.70 7.13
N ARG A 55 -3.08 22.29 8.27
CA ARG A 55 -4.30 23.09 8.33
C ARG A 55 -4.01 24.33 7.47
N ILE A 56 -4.38 24.26 6.20
CA ILE A 56 -4.48 25.45 5.37
C ILE A 56 -5.64 26.26 5.95
N ASN A 57 -5.34 27.13 6.90
CA ASN A 57 -6.27 28.16 7.36
C ASN A 57 -6.26 29.27 6.29
N CYS A 58 -7.14 29.17 5.32
CA CYS A 58 -7.48 30.29 4.44
C CYS A 58 -8.43 31.23 5.19
N SER A 59 -7.88 32.11 6.03
CA SER A 59 -8.61 33.24 6.62
C SER A 59 -7.68 34.43 6.83
#